data_AF-A0A429MLM6-F1
#
_entry.id   AF-A0A429MLM6-F1
#
_cell.length_a   1.000
_cell.length_b   1.000
_cell.length_c   1.000
_cell.angle_alpha   90.00
_cell.angle_beta   90.00
_cell.angle_gamma   90.00
#
_symmetry.space_group_name_H-M   'P 1'
#
loop_
_entity.id
_entity.type
_entity.pdbx_description
1 polymer ?
#
loop_
_entity_poly.entity_id
_entity_poly.type
_entity_poly.pdbx_seq_one_letter_code
_entity_poly.pdbx_strand_id
1 'polypeptide(L)' 'TLSIADYIYVVAEGRIQGEGTPEQLKAHASPFVKQFLTGSVEGPVEYQFSHQAYLDNEVRP' A
#
# COMPACT_ATOMS: atom_id res chain seq x y z
N THR A 1 9.28 -10.47 8.70
CA THR A 1 7.85 -10.50 8.32
C THR A 1 7.51 -11.45 7.17
N LEU A 2 8.43 -12.31 6.65
CA LEU A 2 8.12 -13.27 5.57
C LEU A 2 8.82 -14.64 5.77
N SER A 3 8.97 -15.10 7.02
CA SER A 3 9.95 -16.15 7.36
C SER A 3 9.44 -17.60 7.36
N ILE A 4 8.15 -17.83 7.14
CA ILE A 4 7.52 -19.16 7.30
C ILE A 4 6.77 -19.65 6.07
N ALA A 5 6.59 -18.80 5.05
CA ALA A 5 5.80 -19.12 3.87
C ALA A 5 6.71 -19.31 2.66
N ASP A 6 6.49 -20.39 1.92
CA ASP A 6 7.23 -20.68 0.68
C ASP A 6 6.74 -19.82 -0.49
N TYR A 7 5.46 -19.44 -0.49
CA TYR A 7 4.84 -18.61 -1.51
C TYR A 7 3.73 -17.75 -0.92
N ILE A 8 3.57 -16.53 -1.46
CA ILE A 8 2.69 -15.51 -0.89
C ILE A 8 1.93 -14.82 -2.02
N TYR A 9 0.67 -14.48 -1.74
CA TYR A 9 -0.18 -13.63 -2.58
C TYR A 9 -0.60 -12.40 -1.77
N VAL A 10 -0.48 -11.21 -2.37
CA VAL A 10 -0.97 -9.94 -1.85
C VAL A 10 -2.26 -9.60 -2.58
N VAL A 11 -3.38 -9.51 -1.86
CA VAL A 11 -4.71 -9.27 -2.45
C VAL A 11 -5.31 -7.98 -1.90
N ALA A 12 -5.76 -7.10 -2.79
CA ALA A 12 -6.50 -5.88 -2.46
C ALA A 12 -7.50 -5.55 -3.57
N GLU A 13 -8.61 -4.88 -3.23
CA GLU A 13 -9.65 -4.50 -4.19
C GLU A 13 -10.20 -5.69 -5.02
N GLY A 14 -10.19 -6.89 -4.43
CA GLY A 14 -10.62 -8.12 -5.08
C GLY A 14 -9.67 -8.65 -6.15
N ARG A 15 -8.41 -8.18 -6.21
CA ARG A 15 -7.40 -8.59 -7.20
C ARG A 15 -6.06 -8.93 -6.54
N ILE A 16 -5.27 -9.76 -7.22
CA ILE A 16 -3.89 -10.05 -6.83
C ILE A 16 -3.01 -8.88 -7.26
N GLN A 17 -2.38 -8.21 -6.30
CA GLN A 17 -1.50 -7.06 -6.48
C GLN A 17 -0.03 -7.46 -6.61
N GLY A 18 0.33 -8.65 -6.14
CA GLY A 18 1.65 -9.23 -6.24
C GLY A 18 1.67 -10.65 -5.69
N GLU A 19 2.56 -11.48 -6.22
CA GLU A 19 2.70 -12.88 -5.83
C GLU A 19 4.16 -13.34 -6.00
N GLY A 20 4.57 -14.36 -5.26
CA GLY A 20 5.92 -14.93 -5.37
C GLY A 20 6.46 -15.52 -4.08
N THR A 21 7.72 -15.95 -4.13
CA THR A 21 8.51 -16.26 -2.93
C THR A 21 8.76 -15.00 -2.11
N PRO A 22 9.14 -15.13 -0.82
CA PRO A 22 9.54 -13.99 0.01
C PRO A 22 10.60 -13.08 -0.64
N GLU A 23 11.59 -13.65 -1.33
CA GLU A 23 12.65 -12.92 -2.01
C GLU A 23 12.11 -12.15 -3.22
N GLN A 24 11.25 -12.78 -4.01
CA GLN A 24 10.61 -12.15 -5.17
C GLN A 24 9.73 -10.98 -4.75
N LEU A 25 8.95 -11.14 -3.68
CA LEU A 25 8.10 -10.08 -3.15
C LEU A 25 8.89 -8.90 -2.57
N LYS A 26 10.02 -9.16 -1.91
CA LYS A 26 10.92 -8.08 -1.43
C LYS A 26 11.54 -7.29 -2.58
N ALA A 27 11.83 -7.95 -3.70
CA ALA A 27 12.39 -7.34 -4.91
C ALA A 27 11.30 -6.83 -5.89
N HIS A 28 10.02 -6.96 -5.53
CA HIS A 28 8.92 -6.69 -6.43
C HIS A 28 8.84 -5.20 -6.80
N ALA A 29 8.69 -4.90 -8.09
CA ALA A 29 8.72 -3.52 -8.60
C ALA A 29 7.46 -2.70 -8.28
N SER A 30 6.35 -3.36 -7.93
CA SER A 30 5.09 -2.68 -7.61
C SER A 30 5.22 -1.78 -6.36
N PRO A 31 4.96 -0.46 -6.48
CA PRO A 31 4.96 0.46 -5.35
C PRO A 31 3.93 0.07 -4.28
N PHE A 32 2.78 -0.51 -4.68
CA PHE A 32 1.76 -1.01 -3.76
C PHE A 32 2.30 -2.14 -2.88
N VAL A 33 2.91 -3.16 -3.51
CA VAL A 33 3.47 -4.32 -2.79
C VAL A 33 4.57 -3.86 -1.84
N LYS A 34 5.43 -2.93 -2.28
CA LYS A 34 6.47 -2.35 -1.44
C LYS A 34 5.88 -1.58 -0.25
N GLN A 35 4.87 -0.75 -0.48
CA GLN A 35 4.18 0.01 0.57
C GLN A 35 3.56 -0.94 1.60
N PHE A 36 2.86 -1.98 1.15
CA PHE A 36 2.23 -3.00 2.00
C PHE A 36 3.24 -3.77 2.85
N LEU A 37 4.35 -4.23 2.25
CA LEU A 37 5.36 -5.03 2.96
C LEU A 37 6.19 -4.22 3.97
N THR A 38 6.38 -2.92 3.72
CA THR A 38 7.25 -2.05 4.54
C THR A 38 6.49 -1.14 5.49
N GLY A 39 5.19 -0.93 5.28
CA GLY A 39 4.42 0.08 6.00
C GLY A 39 4.82 1.52 5.65
N SER A 40 5.41 1.73 4.47
CA SER A 40 5.82 3.06 4.00
C SER A 40 4.61 4.00 3.87
N VAL A 41 4.78 5.28 4.21
CA VAL A 41 3.79 6.32 3.92
C VAL A 41 3.77 6.65 2.42
N GLU A 42 4.91 6.49 1.75
CA GLU A 42 5.04 6.67 0.31
C GLU A 42 4.47 5.46 -0.43
N GLY A 43 3.58 5.72 -1.38
CA GLY A 43 3.01 4.70 -2.27
C GLY A 43 1.66 5.13 -2.84
N PRO A 44 0.99 4.24 -3.59
CA PRO A 44 -0.27 4.55 -4.27
C PRO A 44 -1.47 4.61 -3.34
N VAL A 45 -1.37 4.09 -2.10
CA VAL A 45 -2.43 4.21 -1.10
C VAL A 45 -2.26 5.53 -0.37
N GLU A 46 -3.26 6.41 -0.49
CA GLU A 46 -3.25 7.71 0.18
C GLU A 46 -3.36 7.56 1.70
N TYR A 47 -2.56 8.34 2.40
CA TYR A 47 -2.62 8.41 3.86
C TYR A 47 -3.76 9.32 4.34
N GLN A 48 -4.06 10.38 3.58
CA GLN A 48 -5.10 11.34 3.93
C GLN A 48 -6.46 10.84 3.45
N PHE A 49 -7.49 10.98 4.29
CA PHE A 49 -8.87 10.70 3.90
C PHE A 49 -9.40 11.70 2.86
N SER A 50 -8.93 12.95 2.91
CA SER A 50 -9.31 14.00 1.99
C SER A 50 -8.18 15.00 1.81
N HIS A 51 -8.02 15.52 0.61
CA HIS A 51 -7.12 16.64 0.31
C HIS A 51 -7.72 18.02 0.65
N GLN A 52 -8.93 18.07 1.20
CA GLN A 52 -9.57 19.32 1.59
C GLN A 52 -9.01 19.82 2.92
N ALA A 53 -8.74 21.12 2.98
CA ALA A 53 -8.40 21.78 4.24
C ALA A 53 -9.59 21.66 5.20
N TYR A 54 -9.30 21.38 6.48
CA TYR A 54 -10.33 21.07 7.48
C TYR A 54 -11.45 22.13 7.58
N LEU A 55 -11.12 23.42 7.42
CA LEU A 55 -12.05 24.53 7.58
C LEU A 55 -12.60 25.11 6.25
N ASP A 56 -12.32 24.48 5.11
CA ASP A 56 -12.69 24.98 3.78
C ASP A 56 -14.21 25.23 3.64
N ASN A 57 -15.03 24.44 4.35
CA ASN A 57 -16.49 24.57 4.32
C ASN A 57 -17.09 25.50 5.40
N GLU A 58 -16.32 25.89 6.42
CA GLU A 58 -16.81 26.67 7.56
C GLU A 58 -16.41 28.14 7.49
N VAL A 59 -15.28 28.47 6.85
CA VAL A 59 -14.80 29.84 6.69
C VAL A 59 -15.07 30.31 5.27
N ARG A 60 -16.30 30.80 5.03
CA ARG A 60 -16.60 31.62 3.84
C ARG A 60 -16.27 33.08 4.17
N PRO A 61 -15.56 33.83 3.31
CA PRO A 61 -15.34 35.26 3.51
C PRO A 61 -16.65 36.05 3.47
#